data_AF-A0A496SYT9-F1
#
_entry.id   AF-A0A496SYT9-F1
#
_cell.length_a   1.000
_cell.length_b   1.000
_cell.length_c   1.000
_cell.angle_alpha   90.00
_cell.angle_beta   90.00
_cell.angle_gamma   90.00
#
_symmetry.space_group_name_H-M   'P 1'
#
loop_
_entity.id
_entity.type
_entity.pdbx_description
1 polymer ?
#
loop_
_entity_poly.entity_id
_entity_poly.type
_entity_poly.pdbx_seq_one_letter_code
_entity_poly.pdbx_strand_id
1 'polypeptide(L)'
;RVSGKPTREISIRAEKVAYGEDQQQAEKRLEELIIVYEKKTDELSIRAKPPVVTIGGRSPRVDFIISLPETLRQVNVHSVNGRIDVRHVNSSFDLHSTNGNIHVEGSGDMEVSTTNGRIGVRGGNGEIRASTTNGNIDIDANNSKVSASSTNGRITLKLRSPEQTDAHTTNGNISADISEARSIKVEAGARKAWRLYLSGFDKVEKRKGLFQNSATAILGDGKVRMEFKTTNGSIEVRVTR
;
A
#
# COMPACT_ATOMS: atom_id res chain seq x y z
N ARG A 1 -11.56 10.01 0.62
CA ARG A 1 -11.66 9.22 1.88
C ARG A 1 -12.83 8.26 1.78
N VAL A 2 -12.61 7.00 2.13
CA VAL A 2 -13.58 5.92 2.15
C VAL A 2 -13.59 5.33 3.56
N SER A 3 -14.77 5.09 4.13
CA SER A 3 -14.88 4.50 5.47
C SER A 3 -16.03 3.51 5.56
N GLY A 4 -15.79 2.34 6.16
CA GLY A 4 -16.86 1.42 6.54
C GLY A 4 -17.68 1.96 7.71
N LYS A 5 -18.98 1.69 7.68
CA LYS A 5 -19.93 2.02 8.75
C LYS A 5 -20.93 0.88 8.93
N PRO A 6 -21.50 0.70 10.14
CA PRO A 6 -22.57 -0.25 10.42
C PRO A 6 -23.90 0.26 9.84
N THR A 7 -23.96 0.39 8.52
CA THR A 7 -25.11 0.84 7.74
C THR A 7 -25.36 -0.14 6.60
N ARG A 8 -26.56 -0.09 6.01
CA ARG A 8 -26.88 -0.77 4.76
C ARG A 8 -26.85 0.16 3.55
N GLU A 9 -26.67 1.45 3.79
CA GLU A 9 -26.71 2.48 2.76
C GLU A 9 -25.30 2.94 2.39
N ILE A 10 -25.10 3.22 1.10
CA ILE A 10 -23.90 3.89 0.62
C ILE A 10 -24.18 5.39 0.59
N SER A 11 -23.38 6.18 1.31
CA SER A 11 -23.45 7.64 1.29
C SER A 11 -22.22 8.22 0.61
N ILE A 12 -22.42 9.11 -0.35
CA ILE A 12 -21.35 9.77 -1.11
C ILE A 12 -21.54 11.27 -0.99
N ARG A 13 -20.51 11.96 -0.50
CA ARG A 13 -20.38 13.42 -0.56
C ARG A 13 -19.18 13.75 -1.41
N ALA A 14 -19.35 14.71 -2.32
CA ALA A 14 -18.27 15.19 -3.16
C ALA A 14 -18.17 16.71 -3.04
N GLU A 15 -16.98 17.20 -2.71
CA GLU A 15 -16.68 18.62 -2.66
C GLU A 15 -15.85 18.99 -3.88
N LYS A 16 -16.39 19.88 -4.72
CA LYS A 16 -15.79 20.30 -5.99
C LYS A 16 -15.14 21.66 -5.82
N VAL A 17 -13.91 21.81 -6.29
CA VAL A 17 -13.20 23.08 -6.36
C VAL A 17 -12.64 23.26 -7.77
N ALA A 18 -12.95 24.38 -8.40
CA ALA A 18 -12.38 24.80 -9.66
C ALA A 18 -11.65 26.14 -9.49
N TYR A 19 -10.71 26.40 -10.39
CA TYR A 19 -9.88 27.61 -10.36
C TYR A 19 -10.00 28.31 -11.69
N GLY A 20 -10.07 29.65 -11.66
CA GLY A 20 -10.03 30.53 -12.81
C GLY A 20 -9.23 31.79 -12.49
N GLU A 21 -8.92 32.58 -13.51
CA GLU A 21 -8.33 33.91 -13.37
C GLU A 21 -9.29 34.89 -12.67
N ASP A 22 -10.59 34.69 -12.87
CA ASP A 22 -11.67 35.40 -12.21
C ASP A 22 -12.77 34.44 -11.73
N GLN A 23 -13.72 34.98 -10.97
CA GLN A 23 -14.87 34.27 -10.41
C GLN A 23 -15.72 33.59 -11.51
N GLN A 24 -15.97 34.28 -12.62
CA GLN A 24 -16.84 33.79 -13.69
C GLN A 24 -16.21 32.59 -14.41
N GLN A 25 -14.91 32.63 -14.66
CA GLN A 25 -14.15 31.52 -15.23
C GLN A 25 -14.09 30.34 -14.25
N ALA A 26 -13.92 30.60 -12.95
CA ALA A 26 -13.93 29.55 -11.93
C ALA A 26 -15.28 28.84 -11.85
N GLU A 27 -16.39 29.60 -11.89
CA GLU A 27 -17.76 29.07 -11.89
C GLU A 27 -18.03 28.22 -13.14
N LYS A 28 -17.68 28.70 -14.33
CA LYS A 28 -17.82 27.92 -15.57
C LYS A 28 -17.05 26.59 -15.51
N ARG A 29 -15.81 26.61 -15.02
CA ARG A 29 -15.00 25.39 -14.85
C ARG A 29 -15.58 24.45 -13.78
N LEU A 30 -16.27 24.98 -12.78
CA LEU A 30 -16.94 24.19 -11.74
C LEU A 30 -18.17 23.45 -12.27
N GLU A 31 -18.90 24.06 -13.21
CA GLU A 31 -20.02 23.46 -13.93
C GLU A 31 -19.55 22.33 -14.86
N GLU A 32 -18.45 22.55 -15.58
CA GLU A 32 -17.83 21.54 -16.46
C GLU A 32 -17.20 20.37 -15.68
N LEU A 33 -16.93 20.53 -14.38
CA LEU A 33 -16.49 19.45 -13.49
C LEU A 33 -17.68 18.57 -13.10
N ILE A 34 -17.90 17.53 -13.89
CA ILE A 34 -19.07 16.64 -13.77
C ILE A 34 -18.68 15.38 -13.00
N ILE A 35 -19.51 15.00 -12.03
CA ILE A 35 -19.41 13.71 -11.33
C ILE A 35 -20.47 12.80 -11.94
N VAL A 36 -20.02 11.71 -12.54
CA VAL A 36 -20.89 10.67 -13.12
C VAL A 36 -20.91 9.49 -12.18
N TYR A 37 -22.09 8.94 -11.92
CA TYR A 37 -22.24 7.67 -11.23
C TYR A 37 -23.13 6.74 -12.03
N GLU A 38 -22.85 5.44 -11.95
CA GLU A 38 -23.62 4.39 -12.58
C GLU A 38 -23.83 3.28 -11.56
N LYS A 39 -25.10 2.91 -11.32
CA LYS A 39 -25.47 1.83 -10.42
C LYS A 39 -26.03 0.67 -11.25
N LYS A 40 -25.36 -0.47 -11.16
CA LYS A 40 -25.86 -1.77 -11.61
C LYS A 40 -26.33 -2.56 -10.39
N THR A 41 -26.82 -3.78 -10.61
CA THR A 41 -27.33 -4.66 -9.53
C THR A 41 -26.29 -4.85 -8.43
N ASP A 42 -25.03 -5.13 -8.81
CA ASP A 42 -23.95 -5.51 -7.87
C ASP A 42 -22.75 -4.54 -7.88
N GLU A 43 -22.83 -3.44 -8.63
CA GLU A 43 -21.71 -2.51 -8.83
C GLU A 43 -22.19 -1.06 -8.75
N LEU A 44 -21.42 -0.21 -8.06
CA LEU A 44 -21.57 1.23 -8.07
C LEU A 44 -20.26 1.87 -8.55
N SER A 45 -20.29 2.47 -9.75
CA SER A 45 -19.15 3.19 -10.31
C SER A 45 -19.33 4.69 -10.12
N ILE A 46 -18.26 5.38 -9.71
CA ILE A 46 -18.23 6.84 -9.53
C ILE A 46 -17.00 7.38 -10.25
N ARG A 47 -17.17 8.37 -11.12
CA ARG A 47 -16.09 8.97 -11.91
C ARG A 47 -16.22 10.49 -11.93
N ALA A 48 -15.16 11.19 -11.58
CA ALA A 48 -15.04 12.62 -11.83
C ALA A 48 -14.49 12.84 -13.25
N LYS A 49 -15.24 13.55 -14.09
CA LYS A 49 -14.79 13.98 -15.42
C LYS A 49 -14.24 15.39 -15.29
N PRO A 50 -12.92 15.60 -15.46
CA PRO A 50 -12.36 16.94 -15.38
C PRO A 50 -12.87 17.79 -16.56
N PRO A 51 -13.01 19.11 -16.38
CA PRO A 51 -13.21 20.05 -17.48
C PRO A 51 -12.04 19.97 -18.46
N VAL A 52 -12.28 20.34 -19.71
CA VAL A 52 -11.21 20.47 -20.71
C VAL A 52 -10.37 21.68 -20.32
N VAL A 53 -9.22 21.44 -19.69
CA VAL A 53 -8.32 22.53 -19.28
C VAL A 53 -7.43 22.92 -20.47
N THR A 54 -7.55 24.16 -20.93
CA THR A 54 -6.57 24.78 -21.83
C THR A 54 -5.26 25.03 -21.07
N ILE A 55 -4.12 24.88 -21.74
CA ILE A 55 -2.75 24.92 -21.18
C ILE A 55 -2.56 26.11 -20.22
N GLY A 56 -2.02 25.86 -19.02
CA GLY A 56 -1.53 26.89 -18.09
C GLY A 56 -2.32 27.09 -16.78
N GLY A 57 -3.48 26.43 -16.61
CA GLY A 57 -4.32 26.58 -15.41
C GLY A 57 -4.06 25.57 -14.28
N ARG A 58 -4.43 25.92 -13.04
CA ARG A 58 -4.48 24.97 -11.90
C ARG A 58 -5.55 23.90 -12.15
N SER A 59 -5.20 22.63 -11.92
CA SER A 59 -6.14 21.53 -12.05
C SER A 59 -7.28 21.64 -11.02
N PRO A 60 -8.52 21.29 -11.41
CA PRO A 60 -9.63 21.21 -10.47
C PRO A 60 -9.43 20.07 -9.47
N ARG A 61 -10.15 20.15 -8.35
CA ARG A 61 -10.10 19.17 -7.26
C ARG A 61 -11.49 18.66 -6.95
N VAL A 62 -11.59 17.36 -6.71
CA VAL A 62 -12.79 16.72 -6.17
C VAL A 62 -12.39 15.89 -4.95
N ASP A 63 -12.94 16.25 -3.79
CA ASP A 63 -12.78 15.46 -2.57
C ASP A 63 -14.00 14.58 -2.36
N PHE A 64 -13.82 13.27 -2.48
CA PHE A 64 -14.87 12.29 -2.17
C PHE A 64 -14.79 11.86 -0.70
N ILE A 65 -15.93 11.90 -0.03
CA ILE A 65 -16.17 11.28 1.28
C ILE A 65 -17.24 10.21 1.08
N ILE A 66 -16.81 8.95 1.13
CA ILE A 66 -17.68 7.80 0.85
C ILE A 66 -17.81 6.98 2.13
N SER A 67 -19.05 6.76 2.58
CA SER A 67 -19.38 5.80 3.63
C SER A 67 -19.94 4.54 2.99
N LEU A 68 -19.33 3.40 3.30
CA LEU A 68 -19.68 2.10 2.74
C LEU A 68 -20.27 1.19 3.84
N PRO A 69 -21.19 0.28 3.49
CA PRO A 69 -21.60 -0.79 4.40
C PRO A 69 -20.44 -1.78 4.60
N GLU A 70 -20.41 -2.47 5.73
CA GLU A 70 -19.38 -3.47 6.06
C GLU A 70 -19.46 -4.75 5.21
N THR A 71 -20.55 -4.94 4.46
CA THR A 71 -20.84 -6.18 3.72
C THR A 71 -20.32 -6.19 2.28
N LEU A 72 -19.48 -5.22 1.89
CA LEU A 72 -18.96 -5.15 0.52
C LEU A 72 -17.91 -6.22 0.28
N ARG A 73 -17.97 -6.82 -0.91
CA ARG A 73 -16.99 -7.83 -1.34
C ARG A 73 -15.72 -7.21 -1.89
N GLN A 74 -15.84 -6.07 -2.58
CA GLN A 74 -14.73 -5.43 -3.27
C GLN A 74 -14.85 -3.90 -3.25
N VAL A 75 -13.72 -3.22 -3.10
CA VAL A 75 -13.58 -1.76 -3.19
C VAL A 75 -12.43 -1.40 -4.12
N ASN A 76 -12.77 -0.77 -5.24
CA ASN A 76 -11.80 -0.34 -6.25
C ASN A 76 -11.71 1.19 -6.28
N VAL A 77 -10.50 1.73 -6.13
CA VAL A 77 -10.27 3.19 -6.13
C VAL A 77 -9.05 3.52 -6.98
N HIS A 78 -9.27 4.28 -8.04
CA HIS A 78 -8.20 4.79 -8.90
C HIS A 78 -8.13 6.31 -8.84
N SER A 79 -6.94 6.86 -8.62
CA SER A 79 -6.72 8.31 -8.54
C SER A 79 -5.43 8.73 -9.22
N VAL A 80 -5.48 9.68 -10.15
CA VAL A 80 -4.24 10.23 -10.74
C VAL A 80 -3.52 11.11 -9.72
N ASN A 81 -4.23 12.05 -9.10
CA ASN A 81 -3.69 12.98 -8.13
C ASN A 81 -4.58 12.96 -6.89
N GLY A 82 -3.96 12.73 -5.72
CA GLY A 82 -4.65 12.82 -4.44
C GLY A 82 -4.61 11.55 -3.62
N ARG A 83 -4.81 11.74 -2.31
CA ARG A 83 -4.70 10.68 -1.31
C ARG A 83 -5.90 9.74 -1.37
N ILE A 84 -5.63 8.44 -1.40
CA ILE A 84 -6.61 7.39 -1.11
C ILE A 84 -6.48 7.04 0.37
N ASP A 85 -7.60 7.05 1.09
CA ASP A 85 -7.64 6.82 2.54
C ASP A 85 -8.88 5.99 2.83
N VAL A 86 -8.69 4.69 3.02
CA VAL A 86 -9.73 3.68 3.28
C VAL A 86 -9.60 3.23 4.73
N ARG A 87 -10.69 3.25 5.50
CA ARG A 87 -10.67 2.83 6.92
C ARG A 87 -11.86 1.97 7.31
N HIS A 88 -11.60 0.99 8.18
CA HIS A 88 -12.61 0.11 8.79
C HIS A 88 -13.48 -0.61 7.76
N VAL A 89 -12.87 -1.08 6.67
CA VAL A 89 -13.56 -1.85 5.63
C VAL A 89 -12.99 -3.27 5.64
N ASN A 90 -13.86 -4.27 5.59
CA ASN A 90 -13.46 -5.67 5.43
C ASN A 90 -13.93 -6.13 4.05
N SER A 91 -13.00 -6.23 3.09
CA SER A 91 -13.30 -6.41 1.67
C SER A 91 -12.03 -6.83 0.94
N SER A 92 -12.14 -7.25 -0.33
CA SER A 92 -11.01 -7.16 -1.25
C SER A 92 -10.80 -5.70 -1.68
N PHE A 93 -9.55 -5.29 -1.86
CA PHE A 93 -9.18 -3.92 -2.25
C PHE A 93 -8.30 -3.91 -3.49
N ASP A 94 -8.63 -3.04 -4.44
CA ASP A 94 -7.75 -2.64 -5.54
C ASP A 94 -7.61 -1.11 -5.50
N LEU A 95 -6.47 -0.63 -4.99
CA LEU A 95 -6.21 0.78 -4.73
C LEU A 95 -5.01 1.24 -5.53
N HIS A 96 -5.25 2.09 -6.52
CA HIS A 96 -4.21 2.52 -7.45
C HIS A 96 -4.11 4.04 -7.49
N SER A 97 -2.89 4.57 -7.41
CA SER A 97 -2.65 6.00 -7.64
C SER A 97 -1.44 6.27 -8.53
N THR A 98 -1.35 7.48 -9.08
CA THR A 98 -0.12 7.95 -9.75
C THR A 98 0.66 8.89 -8.83
N ASN A 99 0.00 9.91 -8.28
CA ASN A 99 0.60 10.93 -7.42
C ASN A 99 -0.25 11.09 -6.15
N GLY A 100 -0.15 10.11 -5.27
CA GLY A 100 -0.99 10.02 -4.09
C GLY A 100 -0.47 9.02 -3.09
N ASN A 101 -0.53 9.40 -1.81
CA ASN A 101 -0.38 8.45 -0.73
C ASN A 101 -1.62 7.56 -0.66
N ILE A 102 -1.42 6.27 -0.40
CA ILE A 102 -2.51 5.34 -0.18
C ILE A 102 -2.41 4.83 1.25
N HIS A 103 -3.50 4.98 2.00
CA HIS A 103 -3.66 4.37 3.30
C HIS A 103 -4.88 3.46 3.30
N VAL A 104 -4.71 2.22 3.71
CA VAL A 104 -5.80 1.25 3.90
C VAL A 104 -5.72 0.67 5.30
N GLU A 105 -6.84 0.71 5.99
CA GLU A 105 -7.06 0.06 7.28
C GLU A 105 -8.29 -0.85 7.16
N GLY A 106 -8.07 -2.16 7.22
CA GLY A 106 -9.10 -3.14 6.91
C GLY A 106 -8.64 -4.59 6.97
N SER A 107 -9.51 -5.51 6.59
CA SER A 107 -9.23 -6.95 6.48
C SER A 107 -9.59 -7.46 5.08
N GLY A 108 -9.03 -8.60 4.67
CA GLY A 108 -9.16 -9.16 3.31
C GLY A 108 -7.92 -8.96 2.44
N ASP A 109 -8.05 -9.33 1.17
CA ASP A 109 -6.98 -9.23 0.17
C ASP A 109 -6.81 -7.78 -0.29
N MET A 110 -5.56 -7.35 -0.47
CA MET A 110 -5.22 -5.96 -0.78
C MET A 110 -4.20 -5.88 -1.90
N GLU A 111 -4.58 -5.29 -3.02
CA GLU A 111 -3.67 -4.84 -4.07
C GLU A 111 -3.58 -3.31 -4.02
N VAL A 112 -2.40 -2.80 -3.69
CA VAL A 112 -2.17 -1.37 -3.44
C VAL A 112 -0.93 -0.90 -4.17
N SER A 113 -1.07 0.13 -5.00
CA SER A 113 0.08 0.64 -5.74
C SER A 113 0.03 2.14 -6.02
N THR A 114 1.20 2.77 -6.08
CA THR A 114 1.33 4.18 -6.45
C THR A 114 2.65 4.47 -7.14
N THR A 115 2.69 5.38 -8.12
CA THR A 115 3.99 5.77 -8.70
C THR A 115 4.77 6.67 -7.75
N ASN A 116 4.12 7.69 -7.21
CA ASN A 116 4.68 8.70 -6.33
C ASN A 116 3.82 8.84 -5.09
N GLY A 117 4.26 8.23 -3.99
CA GLY A 117 3.52 8.27 -2.74
C GLY A 117 3.88 7.14 -1.80
N ARG A 118 3.63 7.36 -0.51
CA ARG A 118 3.71 6.33 0.52
C ARG A 118 2.49 5.42 0.47
N ILE A 119 2.72 4.14 0.69
CA ILE A 119 1.67 3.15 0.96
C ILE A 119 1.72 2.78 2.44
N GLY A 120 0.58 2.84 3.11
CA GLY A 120 0.42 2.40 4.48
C GLY A 120 -0.73 1.42 4.61
N VAL A 121 -0.43 0.16 4.95
CA VAL A 121 -1.42 -0.90 5.17
C VAL A 121 -1.49 -1.20 6.66
N ARG A 122 -2.70 -1.23 7.23
CA ARG A 122 -2.96 -1.68 8.61
C ARG A 122 -4.06 -2.73 8.60
N GLY A 123 -3.79 -3.87 9.22
CA GLY A 123 -4.63 -5.06 9.14
C GLY A 123 -4.26 -5.91 7.93
N GLY A 124 -5.27 -6.58 7.37
CA GLY A 124 -5.07 -7.62 6.37
C GLY A 124 -4.74 -8.97 7.03
N ASN A 125 -5.50 -9.97 6.61
CA ASN A 125 -5.45 -11.37 7.04
C ASN A 125 -5.54 -12.32 5.83
N GLY A 126 -5.19 -11.79 4.65
CA GLY A 126 -5.17 -12.48 3.37
C GLY A 126 -3.88 -12.15 2.61
N GLU A 127 -3.97 -12.01 1.30
CA GLU A 127 -2.86 -11.60 0.45
C GLU A 127 -2.75 -10.07 0.36
N ILE A 128 -1.58 -9.53 0.68
CA ILE A 128 -1.27 -8.09 0.61
C ILE A 128 -0.16 -7.89 -0.42
N ARG A 129 -0.46 -7.19 -1.51
CA ARG A 129 0.49 -6.75 -2.53
C ARG A 129 0.60 -5.22 -2.50
N ALA A 130 1.76 -4.71 -2.14
CA ALA A 130 2.03 -3.27 -2.09
C ALA A 130 3.20 -2.91 -3.00
N SER A 131 3.04 -1.93 -3.89
CA SER A 131 4.12 -1.52 -4.81
C SER A 131 4.21 -0.01 -5.02
N THR A 132 5.42 0.54 -5.01
CA THR A 132 5.63 1.96 -5.33
C THR A 132 6.93 2.24 -6.05
N THR A 133 6.98 3.25 -6.92
CA THR A 133 8.25 3.65 -7.54
C THR A 133 9.01 4.60 -6.62
N ASN A 134 8.34 5.65 -6.13
CA ASN A 134 8.94 6.70 -5.31
C ASN A 134 8.13 6.88 -4.03
N GLY A 135 8.41 6.04 -3.04
CA GLY A 135 7.78 6.14 -1.74
C GLY A 135 8.06 4.96 -0.83
N ASN A 136 7.75 5.18 0.45
CA ASN A 136 7.88 4.12 1.45
C ASN A 136 6.65 3.23 1.46
N ILE A 137 6.85 1.99 1.87
CA ILE A 137 5.78 1.04 2.16
C ILE A 137 5.87 0.71 3.64
N ASP A 138 4.77 0.92 4.37
CA ASP A 138 4.64 0.57 5.78
C ASP A 138 3.45 -0.40 5.93
N ILE A 139 3.69 -1.66 6.34
CA ILE A 139 2.66 -2.69 6.48
C ILE A 139 2.65 -3.20 7.93
N ASP A 140 1.49 -3.17 8.58
CA ASP A 140 1.20 -3.83 9.86
C ASP A 140 0.08 -4.84 9.65
N ALA A 141 0.40 -6.13 9.62
CA ALA A 141 -0.52 -7.19 9.22
C ALA A 141 -0.40 -8.43 10.10
N ASN A 142 -1.43 -9.27 10.08
CA ASN A 142 -1.51 -10.49 10.87
C ASN A 142 -2.06 -11.65 10.04
N ASN A 143 -1.47 -12.85 10.14
CA ASN A 143 -1.92 -14.04 9.39
C ASN A 143 -2.06 -13.75 7.88
N SER A 144 -1.01 -13.18 7.28
CA SER A 144 -1.06 -12.68 5.91
C SER A 144 0.12 -13.16 5.06
N LYS A 145 -0.11 -13.22 3.75
CA LYS A 145 0.95 -13.31 2.73
C LYS A 145 1.26 -11.90 2.25
N VAL A 146 2.52 -11.49 2.31
CA VAL A 146 2.91 -10.11 1.99
C VAL A 146 3.89 -10.08 0.83
N SER A 147 3.58 -9.30 -0.21
CA SER A 147 4.50 -8.92 -1.28
C SER A 147 4.65 -7.40 -1.31
N ALA A 148 5.85 -6.89 -1.02
CA ALA A 148 6.11 -5.46 -0.96
C ALA A 148 7.29 -5.08 -1.86
N SER A 149 7.10 -4.12 -2.77
CA SER A 149 8.15 -3.69 -3.69
C SER A 149 8.28 -2.18 -3.79
N SER A 150 9.50 -1.65 -3.71
CA SER A 150 9.77 -0.23 -3.93
C SER A 150 11.00 0.00 -4.80
N THR A 151 10.98 0.97 -5.70
CA THR A 151 12.24 1.34 -6.40
C THR A 151 13.07 2.28 -5.55
N ASN A 152 12.48 3.35 -5.04
CA ASN A 152 13.13 4.42 -4.28
C ASN A 152 12.40 4.67 -2.96
N GLY A 153 12.52 3.72 -2.04
CA GLY A 153 11.88 3.85 -0.74
C GLY A 153 12.17 2.72 0.22
N ARG A 154 11.93 3.02 1.50
CA ARG A 154 12.03 2.06 2.59
C ARG A 154 10.80 1.17 2.63
N ILE A 155 11.01 -0.10 2.95
CA ILE A 155 9.94 -1.02 3.31
C ILE A 155 10.03 -1.32 4.80
N THR A 156 8.96 -1.05 5.53
CA THR A 156 8.81 -1.35 6.96
C THR A 156 7.67 -2.35 7.12
N LEU A 157 7.94 -3.50 7.75
CA LEU A 157 6.97 -4.56 7.97
C LEU A 157 6.87 -4.86 9.46
N LYS A 158 5.64 -4.93 9.96
CA LYS A 158 5.29 -5.45 11.29
C LYS A 158 4.33 -6.60 11.10
N LEU A 159 4.82 -7.82 11.28
CA LEU A 159 4.09 -9.03 10.90
C LEU A 159 3.86 -9.90 12.14
N ARG A 160 2.59 -10.19 12.41
CA ARG A 160 2.16 -11.21 13.38
C ARG A 160 1.79 -12.48 12.63
N SER A 161 2.32 -13.62 13.06
CA SER A 161 2.06 -14.94 12.45
C SER A 161 2.04 -14.94 10.91
N PRO A 162 3.10 -14.46 10.23
CA PRO A 162 3.12 -14.38 8.77
C PRO A 162 3.04 -15.76 8.10
N GLU A 163 2.41 -15.83 6.93
CA GLU A 163 2.32 -17.07 6.13
C GLU A 163 3.40 -17.14 5.03
N GLN A 164 3.73 -16.00 4.44
CA GLN A 164 4.77 -15.82 3.44
C GLN A 164 5.12 -14.33 3.37
N THR A 165 6.37 -13.99 3.06
CA THR A 165 6.75 -12.59 2.84
C THR A 165 7.83 -12.44 1.80
N ASP A 166 7.59 -11.63 0.78
CA ASP A 166 8.56 -11.26 -0.23
C ASP A 166 8.66 -9.73 -0.24
N ALA A 167 9.80 -9.17 0.15
CA ALA A 167 10.02 -7.73 0.13
C ALA A 167 11.29 -7.34 -0.63
N HIS A 168 11.13 -6.42 -1.58
CA HIS A 168 12.21 -6.00 -2.45
C HIS A 168 12.30 -4.48 -2.58
N THR A 169 13.52 -3.93 -2.49
CA THR A 169 13.75 -2.54 -2.87
C THR A 169 15.05 -2.32 -3.64
N THR A 170 15.09 -1.34 -4.54
CA THR A 170 16.35 -1.02 -5.25
C THR A 170 17.19 -0.04 -4.44
N ASN A 171 16.60 1.08 -4.03
CA ASN A 171 17.26 2.18 -3.32
C ASN A 171 16.54 2.45 -2.00
N GLY A 172 16.71 1.53 -1.04
CA GLY A 172 16.06 1.65 0.25
C GLY A 172 16.43 0.56 1.22
N ASN A 173 16.09 0.80 2.48
CA ASN A 173 16.25 -0.19 3.55
C ASN A 173 14.99 -1.05 3.66
N ILE A 174 15.17 -2.27 4.13
CA ILE A 174 14.07 -3.14 4.53
C ILE A 174 14.20 -3.39 6.03
N SER A 175 13.13 -3.15 6.78
CA SER A 175 13.01 -3.47 8.19
C SER A 175 11.79 -4.35 8.41
N ALA A 176 11.97 -5.50 9.04
CA ALA A 176 10.88 -6.41 9.38
C ALA A 176 10.94 -6.79 10.85
N ASP A 177 9.90 -6.45 11.60
CA ASP A 177 9.64 -6.94 12.95
C ASP A 177 8.59 -8.05 12.87
N ILE A 178 8.98 -9.25 13.26
CA ILE A 178 8.15 -10.46 13.16
C ILE A 178 7.88 -10.98 14.57
N SER A 179 6.62 -11.32 14.83
CA SER A 179 6.17 -11.83 16.13
C SER A 179 5.19 -12.99 15.93
N GLU A 180 5.00 -13.79 16.98
CA GLU A 180 4.09 -14.95 16.96
C GLU A 180 4.40 -15.96 15.85
N ALA A 181 5.66 -15.99 15.42
CA ALA A 181 6.17 -16.92 14.43
C ALA A 181 6.71 -18.17 15.11
N ARG A 182 6.28 -19.34 14.64
CA ARG A 182 6.77 -20.63 15.16
C ARG A 182 7.87 -21.25 14.30
N SER A 183 7.82 -21.00 13.00
CA SER A 183 8.68 -21.67 12.04
C SER A 183 8.88 -20.84 10.79
N ILE A 184 10.06 -20.25 10.63
CA ILE A 184 10.39 -19.33 9.54
C ILE A 184 11.76 -19.64 8.98
N LYS A 185 11.88 -19.60 7.65
CA LYS A 185 13.14 -19.51 6.92
C LYS A 185 13.22 -18.17 6.22
N VAL A 186 14.21 -17.36 6.58
CA VAL A 186 14.52 -16.07 5.98
C VAL A 186 15.70 -16.19 5.02
N GLU A 187 15.54 -15.68 3.81
CA GLU A 187 16.63 -15.45 2.85
C GLU A 187 16.76 -13.94 2.62
N ALA A 188 17.87 -13.37 3.08
CA ALA A 188 18.16 -11.95 2.97
C ALA A 188 19.35 -11.70 2.04
N GLY A 189 19.24 -10.75 1.12
CA GLY A 189 20.28 -10.39 0.17
C GLY A 189 20.42 -8.87 0.00
N ALA A 190 21.63 -8.36 0.26
CA ALA A 190 21.99 -6.97 -0.02
C ALA A 190 23.23 -6.90 -0.92
N ARG A 191 23.17 -6.12 -2.00
CA ARG A 191 24.34 -5.90 -2.88
C ARG A 191 25.29 -4.85 -2.27
N LYS A 192 26.52 -4.68 -2.77
CA LYS A 192 27.45 -3.59 -2.40
C LYS A 192 27.77 -3.42 -0.90
N ALA A 193 28.17 -4.49 -0.21
CA ALA A 193 28.67 -4.45 1.17
C ALA A 193 27.73 -3.81 2.23
N TRP A 194 26.44 -3.63 1.91
CA TRP A 194 25.45 -3.12 2.87
C TRP A 194 25.19 -4.09 4.02
N ARG A 195 24.68 -3.55 5.14
CA ARG A 195 24.50 -4.30 6.38
C ARG A 195 23.30 -5.26 6.30
N LEU A 196 23.50 -6.47 6.82
CA LEU A 196 22.47 -7.46 7.10
C LEU A 196 22.45 -7.73 8.60
N TYR A 197 21.33 -7.41 9.24
CA TYR A 197 21.10 -7.69 10.65
C TYR A 197 19.89 -8.64 10.79
N LEU A 198 20.13 -9.84 11.32
CA LEU A 198 19.12 -10.86 11.57
C LEU A 198 19.22 -11.26 13.04
N SER A 199 18.11 -11.19 13.78
CA SER A 199 18.07 -11.50 15.21
C SER A 199 16.79 -12.25 15.60
N GLY A 200 16.86 -13.04 16.68
CA GLY A 200 15.73 -13.85 17.17
C GLY A 200 15.57 -15.23 16.51
N PHE A 201 16.55 -15.67 15.72
CA PHE A 201 16.57 -16.96 15.02
C PHE A 201 17.39 -18.01 15.78
N ASP A 202 17.07 -19.29 15.57
CA ASP A 202 17.84 -20.41 16.15
C ASP A 202 19.18 -20.61 15.43
N LYS A 203 19.19 -20.35 14.11
CA LYS A 203 20.38 -20.47 13.28
C LYS A 203 20.47 -19.32 12.28
N VAL A 204 21.66 -18.74 12.12
CA VAL A 204 21.95 -17.71 11.11
C VAL A 204 23.25 -18.06 10.38
N GLU A 205 23.14 -18.31 9.08
CA GLU A 205 24.28 -18.57 8.19
C GLU A 205 24.50 -17.35 7.29
N LYS A 206 25.67 -16.73 7.40
CA LYS A 206 26.05 -15.60 6.53
C LYS A 206 26.94 -16.09 5.41
N ARG A 207 26.67 -15.65 4.18
CA ARG A 207 27.53 -15.84 3.02
C ARG A 207 28.02 -14.49 2.54
N LYS A 208 29.33 -14.30 2.54
CA LYS A 208 29.98 -13.10 2.00
C LYS A 208 30.56 -13.44 0.64
N GLY A 209 30.07 -12.79 -0.42
CA GLY A 209 30.69 -12.79 -1.74
C GLY A 209 31.41 -11.46 -2.00
N LEU A 210 32.23 -11.40 -3.06
CA LEU A 210 32.97 -10.20 -3.46
C LEU A 210 32.10 -8.93 -3.64
N PHE A 211 30.84 -9.09 -4.04
CA PHE A 211 29.93 -7.97 -4.37
C PHE A 211 28.53 -8.08 -3.75
N GLN A 212 28.27 -9.13 -2.96
CA GLN A 212 26.95 -9.42 -2.39
C GLN A 212 27.10 -10.00 -0.98
N ASN A 213 26.34 -9.44 -0.05
CA ASN A 213 26.12 -10.02 1.26
C ASN A 213 24.78 -10.77 1.19
N SER A 214 24.77 -12.03 1.57
CA SER A 214 23.53 -12.77 1.78
C SER A 214 23.56 -13.51 3.11
N ALA A 215 22.39 -13.79 3.64
CA ALA A 215 22.23 -14.54 4.86
C ALA A 215 20.96 -15.39 4.80
N THR A 216 21.06 -16.59 5.34
CA THR A 216 19.92 -17.46 5.58
C THR A 216 19.74 -17.60 7.08
N ALA A 217 18.53 -17.36 7.59
CA ALA A 217 18.21 -17.56 9.00
C ALA A 217 17.01 -18.49 9.15
N ILE A 218 17.02 -19.31 10.19
CA ILE A 218 16.00 -20.33 10.45
C ILE A 218 15.55 -20.21 11.91
N LEU A 219 14.23 -20.26 12.09
CA LEU A 219 13.51 -20.44 13.34
C LEU A 219 12.68 -21.73 13.21
N GLY A 220 12.75 -22.62 14.21
CA GLY A 220 12.02 -23.88 14.18
C GLY A 220 12.41 -24.76 12.98
N ASP A 221 11.41 -25.31 12.29
CA ASP A 221 11.60 -26.18 11.12
C ASP A 221 11.59 -25.43 9.75
N GLY A 222 11.52 -24.09 9.76
CA GLY A 222 11.64 -23.26 8.55
C GLY A 222 10.50 -23.38 7.52
N LYS A 223 9.27 -23.66 7.96
CA LYS A 223 8.08 -23.87 7.11
C LYS A 223 7.65 -22.63 6.35
N VAL A 224 7.56 -21.48 7.03
CA VAL A 224 7.18 -20.21 6.40
C VAL A 224 8.40 -19.61 5.73
N ARG A 225 8.32 -19.34 4.43
CA ARG A 225 9.41 -18.72 3.67
C ARG A 225 9.28 -17.21 3.65
N MET A 226 10.40 -16.54 3.83
CA MET A 226 10.49 -15.10 3.69
C MET A 226 11.73 -14.70 2.91
N GLU A 227 11.58 -13.79 1.95
CA GLU A 227 12.67 -13.24 1.17
C GLU A 227 12.74 -11.72 1.31
N PHE A 228 13.94 -11.22 1.59
CA PHE A 228 14.23 -9.79 1.67
C PHE A 228 15.40 -9.44 0.76
N LYS A 229 15.20 -8.55 -0.22
CA LYS A 229 16.24 -8.19 -1.18
C LYS A 229 16.38 -6.69 -1.33
N THR A 230 17.61 -6.18 -1.26
CA THR A 230 17.92 -4.79 -1.59
C THR A 230 19.18 -4.65 -2.44
N THR A 231 19.22 -3.65 -3.33
CA THR A 231 20.43 -3.36 -4.12
C THR A 231 21.31 -2.31 -3.43
N ASN A 232 20.72 -1.20 -3.02
CA ASN A 232 21.41 -0.06 -2.43
C ASN A 232 20.78 0.31 -1.07
N GLY A 233 20.82 -0.62 -0.12
CA GLY A 233 20.38 -0.37 1.24
C GLY A 233 20.64 -1.56 2.17
N SER A 234 20.26 -1.40 3.43
CA SER A 234 20.45 -2.41 4.47
C SER A 234 19.17 -3.20 4.73
N ILE A 235 19.32 -4.43 5.22
CA ILE A 235 18.20 -5.27 5.65
C ILE A 235 18.34 -5.53 7.15
N GLU A 236 17.25 -5.29 7.86
CA GLU A 236 17.09 -5.62 9.27
C GLU A 236 15.85 -6.50 9.44
N VAL A 237 16.03 -7.68 10.04
CA VAL A 237 14.94 -8.58 10.41
C VAL A 237 15.09 -8.96 11.87
N ARG A 238 14.05 -8.71 12.65
CA ARG A 238 13.98 -9.04 14.07
C ARG A 238 12.80 -9.97 14.30
N VAL A 239 13.06 -11.09 14.96
CA VAL A 239 11.99 -11.96 15.47
C VAL A 239 11.91 -11.77 16.98
N THR A 240 10.73 -11.40 17.47
CA THR A 240 10.44 -11.38 18.92
C THR A 240 9.64 -12.63 19.28
N ARG A 241 10.09 -13.31 20.34
CA ARG A 241 9.46 -14.51 20.90
C ARG A 241 8.36 -14.12 21.88
#